data_AF-B0N420-F1
#
_entry.id   AF-B0N420-F1
#
_cell.length_a   1.000
_cell.length_b   1.000
_cell.length_c   1.000
_cell.angle_alpha   90.00
_cell.angle_beta   90.00
_cell.angle_gamma   90.00
#
_symmetry.space_group_name_H-M   'P 1'
#
loop_
_entity.id
_entity.type
_entity.pdbx_description
1 polymer ?
#
loop_
_entity_poly.entity_id
_entity_poly.type
_entity_poly.pdbx_seq_one_letter_code
_entity_poly.pdbx_strand_id
1 'polypeptide(L)'
;MLKRIRKTKQIPQKEIVKVLKISKSTVYRFEKGGNIDTNNYLKYCEYLGIDAGIPYFISNHDDFYRLFNRITRSSFDYEVFELAFSKALIKTAEQIFDNYT
;
A
#
# COMPACT_ATOMS: atom_id res chain seq x y z
N MET A 1 5.03 -3.51 0.56
CA MET A 1 4.21 -2.57 -0.23
C MET A 1 4.34 -1.12 0.22
N LEU A 2 3.98 -0.78 1.47
CA LEU A 2 3.98 0.60 2.01
C LEU A 2 5.27 1.38 1.74
N LYS A 3 6.43 0.70 1.86
CA LYS A 3 7.74 1.27 1.51
C LYS A 3 7.80 1.86 0.11
N ARG A 4 7.20 1.17 -0.87
CA ARG A 4 7.24 1.60 -2.27
C ARG A 4 6.30 2.78 -2.47
N ILE A 5 5.07 2.73 -1.97
CA ILE A 5 4.11 3.85 -2.00
C ILE A 5 4.76 5.11 -1.45
N ARG A 6 5.33 5.01 -0.24
CA ARG A 6 6.05 6.12 0.40
C ARG A 6 7.16 6.68 -0.50
N LYS A 7 7.97 5.80 -1.10
CA LYS A 7 9.07 6.20 -1.98
C LYS A 7 8.58 6.89 -3.26
N THR A 8 7.49 6.41 -3.87
CA THR A 8 6.88 7.06 -5.05
C THR A 8 6.41 8.47 -4.71
N LYS A 9 5.84 8.66 -3.51
CA LYS A 9 5.47 9.98 -2.98
C LYS A 9 6.67 10.81 -2.48
N GLN A 10 7.90 10.29 -2.61
CA GLN A 10 9.15 10.93 -2.18
C GLN A 10 9.21 11.28 -0.68
N ILE A 11 8.40 10.61 0.15
CA ILE A 11 8.31 10.88 1.59
C ILE A 11 9.46 10.19 2.34
N PRO A 12 10.31 10.91 3.09
CA PRO A 12 11.32 10.31 3.96
C PRO A 12 10.71 9.68 5.22
N GLN A 13 11.28 8.56 5.70
CA GLN A 13 10.80 7.93 6.96
C GLN A 13 10.87 8.87 8.18
N LYS A 14 11.86 9.78 8.22
CA LYS A 14 12.02 10.77 9.30
C LYS A 14 10.80 11.69 9.44
N GLU A 15 10.11 11.96 8.33
CA GLU A 15 8.94 12.83 8.31
C GLU A 15 7.74 12.13 8.94
N ILE A 16 7.53 10.86 8.59
CA ILE A 16 6.49 10.00 9.19
C ILE A 16 6.70 9.84 10.69
N VAL A 17 7.94 9.58 11.13
CA VAL A 17 8.31 9.50 12.56
C VAL A 17 7.92 10.79 13.28
N LYS A 18 8.19 11.95 12.68
CA LYS A 18 7.90 13.26 13.26
C LYS A 18 6.40 13.52 13.34
N VAL A 19 5.65 13.28 12.26
CA VAL A 19 4.21 13.59 12.19
C VAL A 19 3.39 12.61 13.01
N LEU A 20 3.63 11.30 12.85
CA LEU A 20 2.85 10.27 13.53
C LEU A 20 3.29 10.02 14.97
N LYS A 21 4.41 10.62 15.40
CA LYS A 21 5.01 10.44 16.73
C LYS A 21 5.24 8.96 17.07
N ILE A 22 5.65 8.17 16.07
CA ILE A 22 5.99 6.76 16.20
C ILE A 22 7.49 6.53 16.05
N SER A 23 7.98 5.44 16.63
CA SER A 23 9.40 5.10 16.52
C SER A 23 9.82 4.75 15.08
N LYS A 24 11.10 4.99 14.74
CA LYS A 24 11.68 4.57 13.46
C LYS A 24 11.58 3.05 13.25
N SER A 25 11.71 2.26 14.32
CA SER A 25 11.58 0.80 14.26
C SER A 25 10.13 0.36 13.97
N THR A 26 9.13 1.13 14.42
CA THR A 26 7.73 0.94 14.04
C THR A 26 7.52 1.15 12.54
N VAL A 27 8.02 2.25 11.96
CA VAL A 27 7.95 2.50 10.51
C VAL A 27 8.64 1.39 9.72
N TYR A 28 9.81 0.93 10.19
CA TYR A 28 10.53 -0.17 9.55
C TYR A 28 9.73 -1.48 9.55
N ARG A 29 9.09 -1.84 10.67
CA ARG A 29 8.26 -3.04 10.78
C ARG A 29 7.07 -3.01 9.81
N PHE A 30 6.38 -1.88 9.73
CA PHE A 30 5.27 -1.69 8.78
C PHE A 30 5.72 -1.90 7.32
N GLU A 31 6.90 -1.40 6.98
CA GLU A 31 7.44 -1.54 5.62
C GLU A 31 7.90 -2.96 5.27
N LYS A 32 8.21 -3.78 6.27
CA LYS A 32 8.74 -5.15 6.12
C LYS A 32 7.70 -6.25 6.32
N GLY A 33 6.47 -5.91 6.71
CA GLY A 33 5.44 -6.90 7.03
C GLY A 33 5.64 -7.58 8.38
N GLY A 34 6.32 -6.93 9.33
CA GLY A 34 6.41 -7.41 10.71
C GLY A 34 5.09 -7.19 11.46
N ASN A 35 4.98 -7.65 12.71
CA ASN A 35 3.75 -7.50 13.49
C ASN A 35 3.35 -6.02 13.67
N ILE A 36 2.10 -5.70 13.35
CA ILE A 36 1.61 -4.33 13.12
C ILE A 36 0.58 -3.96 14.20
N ASP A 37 0.82 -2.84 14.89
CA ASP A 37 -0.22 -2.17 15.66
C ASP A 37 -1.23 -1.53 14.69
N THR A 38 -2.49 -1.97 14.76
CA THR A 38 -3.56 -1.56 13.83
C THR A 38 -3.77 -0.06 13.82
N ASN A 39 -3.77 0.62 14.97
CA ASN A 39 -4.03 2.07 15.04
C ASN A 39 -2.94 2.88 14.35
N ASN A 40 -1.68 2.52 14.59
CA ASN A 40 -0.54 3.19 13.96
C ASN A 40 -0.44 2.87 12.47
N TYR A 41 -0.91 1.69 12.04
CA TYR A 41 -1.03 1.34 10.63
C TYR A 41 -2.09 2.16 9.91
N LEU A 42 -3.28 2.31 10.51
CA LEU A 42 -4.34 3.15 9.94
C LEU A 42 -3.86 4.59 9.77
N LYS A 43 -3.23 5.17 10.80
CA LYS A 43 -2.61 6.51 10.73
C LYS A 43 -1.53 6.62 9.65
N TYR A 44 -0.75 5.56 9.43
CA TYR A 44 0.27 5.56 8.38
C TYR A 44 -0.35 5.48 6.98
N CYS A 45 -1.40 4.68 6.79
CA CYS A 45 -2.13 4.62 5.53
C CYS A 45 -2.81 5.97 5.23
N GLU A 46 -3.47 6.56 6.23
CA GLU A 46 -4.06 7.90 6.15
C GLU A 46 -3.01 8.96 5.78
N TYR A 47 -1.83 8.95 6.43
CA TYR A 47 -0.74 9.86 6.10
C TYR A 47 -0.23 9.70 4.66
N LEU A 48 -0.23 8.47 4.14
CA LEU A 48 0.13 8.20 2.75
C LEU A 48 -1.02 8.54 1.78
N GLY A 49 -2.20 8.90 2.28
CA GLY A 49 -3.40 9.14 1.48
C GLY A 49 -3.86 7.90 0.74
N ILE A 50 -3.87 6.74 1.42
CA ILE A 50 -4.30 5.46 0.84
C ILE A 50 -5.32 4.78 1.75
N ASP A 51 -6.28 4.09 1.15
CA ASP A 51 -7.19 3.23 1.90
C ASP A 51 -6.41 2.07 2.55
N ALA A 52 -6.65 1.82 3.84
CA ALA A 52 -5.91 0.82 4.62
C ALA A 52 -6.20 -0.63 4.19
N GLY A 53 -7.33 -0.86 3.53
CA GLY A 53 -7.71 -2.13 2.92
C GLY A 53 -6.88 -2.46 1.69
N ILE A 54 -6.38 -1.44 0.96
CA ILE A 54 -5.55 -1.66 -0.23
C ILE A 54 -4.24 -2.39 0.11
N PRO A 55 -3.41 -1.95 1.07
CA PRO A 55 -2.20 -2.69 1.41
C PRO A 55 -2.44 -4.05 2.03
N TYR A 56 -3.54 -4.20 2.77
CA TYR A 56 -3.95 -5.49 3.31
C TYR A 56 -4.30 -6.45 2.17
N PHE A 57 -5.14 -6.04 1.22
CA PHE A 57 -5.56 -6.84 0.08
C PHE A 57 -4.37 -7.24 -0.80
N ILE A 58 -3.53 -6.29 -1.23
CA ILE A 58 -2.34 -6.61 -2.05
C ILE A 58 -1.41 -7.59 -1.33
N SER A 59 -1.19 -7.42 -0.03
CA SER A 59 -0.24 -8.27 0.71
C SER A 59 -0.76 -9.70 0.92
N ASN A 60 -2.07 -9.93 0.81
CA ASN A 60 -2.69 -11.24 0.95
C ASN A 60 -3.00 -11.93 -0.39
N HIS A 61 -2.77 -11.26 -1.53
CA HIS A 61 -2.99 -11.83 -2.85
C HIS A 61 -1.75 -11.69 -3.75
N ASP A 62 -1.06 -12.81 -3.98
CA ASP A 62 0.25 -12.87 -4.65
C ASP A 62 0.27 -12.23 -6.05
N ASP A 63 -0.77 -12.43 -6.86
CA ASP A 63 -0.82 -11.87 -8.21
C ASP A 63 -0.92 -10.34 -8.20
N PHE A 64 -1.67 -9.78 -7.25
CA PHE A 64 -1.71 -8.33 -7.03
C PHE A 64 -0.39 -7.80 -6.50
N TYR A 65 0.27 -8.54 -5.60
CA TYR A 65 1.60 -8.16 -5.13
C TYR A 65 2.63 -8.13 -6.27
N ARG A 66 2.59 -9.09 -7.19
CA ARG A 66 3.43 -9.13 -8.39
C ARG A 66 3.12 -7.97 -9.33
N LEU A 67 1.84 -7.70 -9.59
CA LEU A 67 1.40 -6.57 -10.41
C LEU A 67 1.84 -5.23 -9.81
N PHE A 68 1.59 -5.02 -8.52
CA PHE A 68 2.06 -3.87 -7.76
C PHE A 68 3.57 -3.69 -7.90
N ASN A 69 4.33 -4.78 -7.78
CA ASN A 69 5.77 -4.72 -7.89
C ASN A 69 6.28 -4.40 -9.30
N ARG A 70 5.55 -4.77 -10.36
CA ARG A 70 5.84 -4.39 -11.75
C ARG A 70 5.57 -2.92 -11.97
N ILE A 71 4.38 -2.43 -11.58
CA ILE A 71 3.97 -1.03 -11.81
C ILE A 71 4.84 -0.06 -11.01
N THR A 72 5.17 -0.38 -9.76
CA THR A 72 6.05 0.49 -8.95
C THR A 72 7.53 0.48 -9.38
N ARG A 73 7.91 -0.38 -10.34
CA ARG A 73 9.22 -0.34 -11.00
C ARG A 73 9.19 0.45 -12.32
N SER A 74 8.02 0.67 -12.90
CA SER A 74 7.86 1.56 -14.04
C SER A 74 7.87 3.03 -13.58
N SER A 75 8.18 3.93 -14.50
CA SER A 75 8.31 5.38 -14.26
C SER A 75 6.96 6.11 -14.13
N PHE A 76 5.88 5.39 -13.82
CA PHE A 76 4.57 6.01 -13.63
C PHE A 76 4.54 6.83 -12.34
N ASP A 77 3.86 7.96 -12.39
CA ASP A 77 3.52 8.70 -11.18
C ASP A 77 2.52 7.90 -10.31
N TYR A 78 2.34 8.35 -9.08
CA TYR A 78 1.48 7.65 -8.11
C TYR A 78 -0.01 7.67 -8.52
N GLU A 79 -0.48 8.71 -9.20
CA GLU A 79 -1.88 8.85 -9.59
C GLU A 79 -2.25 7.84 -10.69
N VAL A 80 -1.37 7.68 -11.68
CA VAL A 80 -1.49 6.65 -12.70
C VAL A 80 -1.43 5.26 -12.08
N PHE A 81 -0.59 5.06 -11.06
CA PHE A 81 -0.56 3.82 -10.28
C PHE A 81 -1.90 3.56 -9.59
N GLU A 82 -2.44 4.54 -8.86
CA GLU A 82 -3.68 4.41 -8.12
C GLU A 82 -4.86 4.10 -9.04
N LEU A 83 -4.92 4.77 -10.19
CA LEU A 83 -5.93 4.53 -11.22
C LEU A 83 -5.80 3.12 -11.84
N ALA A 84 -4.59 2.72 -12.23
CA ALA A 84 -4.35 1.40 -12.83
C ALA A 84 -4.60 0.27 -11.84
N PHE A 85 -4.20 0.47 -10.58
CA PHE A 85 -4.40 -0.48 -9.51
C PHE A 85 -5.89 -0.63 -9.16
N SER A 86 -6.61 0.49 -9.02
CA SER A 86 -8.06 0.49 -8.76
C SER A 86 -8.83 -0.24 -9.87
N LYS A 87 -8.48 0.01 -11.14
CA LYS A 87 -9.08 -0.70 -12.28
C LYS A 87 -8.78 -2.21 -12.27
N ALA A 88 -7.56 -2.60 -11.94
CA ALA A 88 -7.20 -4.02 -11.82
C ALA A 88 -7.96 -4.70 -10.67
N LEU A 89 -8.10 -4.01 -9.53
CA LEU A 89 -8.80 -4.52 -8.36
C LEU A 89 -10.29 -4.68 -8.61
N ILE A 90 -10.94 -3.69 -9.24
CA ILE A 90 -12.35 -3.77 -9.66
C ILE A 90 -12.56 -4.96 -10.60
N LYS A 91 -11.74 -5.07 -11.66
CA LYS A 91 -11.87 -6.16 -12.65
C LYS A 91 -11.74 -7.54 -12.03
N THR A 92 -10.82 -7.71 -11.08
CA THR A 92 -10.67 -9.00 -10.38
C THR A 92 -11.79 -9.23 -9.37
N ALA A 93 -12.28 -8.19 -8.68
CA ALA A 93 -13.45 -8.32 -7.82
C ALA A 93 -14.69 -8.76 -8.62
N GLU A 94 -14.94 -8.14 -9.77
CA GLU A 94 -16.00 -8.53 -10.72
C GLU A 94 -15.87 -10.00 -11.12
N GLN A 95 -14.67 -10.44 -11.52
CA GLN A 95 -14.42 -11.85 -11.86
C GLN A 95 -14.65 -12.81 -10.68
N ILE A 96 -14.35 -12.40 -9.46
CA ILE A 96 -14.62 -13.21 -8.27
C ILE A 96 -16.13 -13.32 -8.05
N PHE A 97 -16.87 -12.22 -8.09
CA PHE A 97 -18.33 -12.22 -7.92
C PHE A 97 -19.06 -13.02 -9.00
N ASP A 98 -18.63 -12.93 -10.26
CA ASP A 98 -19.20 -13.72 -11.36
C ASP A 98 -18.99 -15.23 -11.18
N ASN A 99 -17.97 -15.67 -10.44
CA ASN A 99 -17.74 -17.09 -10.13
C ASN A 99 -18.61 -17.62 -8.98
N TYR A 100 -19.33 -16.74 -8.27
CA TYR A 100 -20.22 -17.10 -7.16
C TYR A 100 -21.71 -16.87 -7.47
N THR A 101 -22.04 -16.52 -8.71
CA THR A 101 -23.42 -16.30 -9.20
C THR A 101 -23.76 -17.32 -10.28
#